data_AF-A0AAN8JXD2-F1
#
_entry.id   AF-A0AAN8JXD2-F1
#
_cell.length_a   1.000
_cell.length_b   1.000
_cell.length_c   1.000
_cell.angle_alpha   90.00
_cell.angle_beta   90.00
_cell.angle_gamma   90.00
#
_symmetry.space_group_name_H-M   'P 1'
#
loop_
_entity.id
_entity.type
_entity.pdbx_description
1 polymer ?
#
loop_
_entity_poly.entity_id
_entity_poly.type
_entity_poly.pdbx_seq_one_letter_code
_entity_poly.pdbx_strand_id
1 'polypeptide(L)'
;MRSDKFLKSVVRIFSFLTILSGTVSTRRQKRCESSEIDMAGRQGVKVEPVSISRVVVGIEGRGIEDKGDEMRFQFKTRRPSGMLFYARRSSNDDEMIALRMENGHLFYTIICPYAHARLRLPIMTRMDDGHWHTVQFHRKRFQGFIELDKKTYFRHYPVNCGGFDSFVFGGIAPEDNNDVTRAVGKVDHFEGCLRNLETSVPFSNHISYTAVSVCK
;
A
#
# COMPACT_ATOMS: atom_id res chain seq x y z
N MET A 1 12.71 33.34 81.44
CA MET A 1 12.30 32.05 80.86
C MET A 1 13.47 31.49 80.06
N ARG A 2 13.79 30.22 80.32
CA ARG A 2 14.95 29.39 79.95
C ARG A 2 14.95 29.09 78.42
N SER A 3 15.98 29.44 77.65
CA SER A 3 17.17 28.68 77.18
C SER A 3 16.94 27.54 76.15
N ASP A 4 17.89 27.50 75.19
CA ASP A 4 18.37 26.39 74.34
C ASP A 4 17.69 26.12 72.97
N LYS A 5 18.40 26.31 71.84
CA LYS A 5 19.53 25.51 71.29
C LYS A 5 19.08 24.08 70.94
N PHE A 6 18.98 23.78 69.65
CA PHE A 6 20.01 23.10 68.84
C PHE A 6 20.11 21.58 69.08
N LEU A 7 19.91 20.83 67.99
CA LEU A 7 20.41 19.48 67.68
C LEU A 7 19.88 18.24 68.44
N LYS A 8 19.35 17.26 67.66
CA LYS A 8 19.71 15.81 67.61
C LYS A 8 18.57 15.02 66.93
N SER A 9 18.74 14.58 65.68
CA SER A 9 19.20 13.24 65.30
C SER A 9 18.26 12.10 65.69
N VAL A 10 17.54 11.55 64.69
CA VAL A 10 17.39 10.09 64.56
C VAL A 10 17.67 9.72 63.09
N VAL A 11 18.76 8.99 62.92
CA VAL A 11 19.23 8.36 61.69
C VAL A 11 18.33 7.17 61.36
N ARG A 12 17.96 6.96 60.09
CA ARG A 12 18.08 5.66 59.38
C ARG A 12 17.64 5.75 57.90
N ILE A 13 18.66 5.67 57.04
CA ILE A 13 18.76 4.82 55.83
C ILE A 13 17.60 4.88 54.82
N PHE A 14 17.84 5.41 53.62
CA PHE A 14 17.58 4.69 52.36
C PHE A 14 18.44 5.27 51.22
N SER A 15 18.85 4.34 50.36
CA SER A 15 20.03 4.37 49.51
C SER A 15 19.97 5.34 48.32
N PHE A 16 21.18 5.72 47.92
CA PHE A 16 21.56 6.22 46.60
C PHE A 16 20.77 5.57 45.45
N LEU A 17 20.17 6.39 44.61
CA LEU A 17 20.10 6.13 43.17
C LEU A 17 20.20 7.47 42.42
N THR A 18 21.43 7.74 41.99
CA THR A 18 21.77 8.75 40.99
C THR A 18 20.90 8.59 39.76
N ILE A 19 20.23 9.68 39.39
CA ILE A 19 19.48 9.80 38.14
C ILE A 19 20.47 9.64 36.99
N LEU A 20 20.49 8.47 36.35
CA LEU A 20 21.07 8.32 35.04
C LEU A 20 20.12 8.99 34.06
N SER A 21 20.49 10.17 33.59
CA SER A 21 19.92 10.80 32.41
C SER A 21 20.14 9.89 31.19
N GLY A 22 19.26 8.91 31.02
CA GLY A 22 19.17 8.11 29.82
C GLY A 22 18.55 8.96 28.73
N THR A 23 19.37 9.47 27.81
CA THR A 23 18.87 9.97 26.53
C THR A 23 18.20 8.80 25.81
N VAL A 24 16.87 8.83 25.72
CA VAL A 24 16.12 7.93 24.83
C VAL A 24 16.59 8.22 23.42
N SER A 25 17.49 7.37 22.91
CA SER A 25 17.90 7.40 21.52
C SER A 25 16.69 7.00 20.69
N THR A 26 16.04 7.99 20.07
CA THR A 26 15.10 7.75 18.98
C THR A 26 15.90 7.10 17.87
N ARG A 27 15.86 5.77 17.81
CA ARG A 27 16.47 4.98 16.75
C ARG A 27 15.78 5.41 15.45
N ARG A 28 16.38 6.37 14.73
CA ARG A 28 15.99 6.71 13.35
C ARG A 28 15.87 5.39 12.62
N GLN A 29 14.67 5.05 12.18
CA GLN A 29 14.39 3.89 11.37
C GLN A 29 15.31 4.00 10.15
N LYS A 30 16.37 3.17 10.09
CA LYS A 30 17.29 3.16 8.97
C LYS A 30 16.45 2.86 7.73
N ARG A 31 16.39 3.83 6.81
CA ARG A 31 15.84 3.63 5.48
C ARG A 31 16.69 2.52 4.85
N CYS A 32 16.11 1.35 4.62
CA CYS A 32 16.74 0.32 3.81
C CYS A 32 16.69 0.80 2.37
N GLU A 33 17.55 1.72 2.01
CA GLU A 33 17.69 2.21 0.64
C GLU A 33 18.71 1.29 -0.04
N SER A 34 18.26 0.07 -0.37
CA SER A 34 18.99 -0.76 -1.32
C SER A 34 18.65 -0.26 -2.71
N SER A 35 19.66 0.05 -3.53
CA SER A 35 19.49 0.37 -4.96
C SER A 35 18.84 -0.76 -5.76
N GLU A 36 18.71 -1.95 -5.17
CA GLU A 36 18.06 -3.12 -5.77
C GLU A 36 16.54 -3.14 -5.56
N ILE A 37 15.99 -2.33 -4.65
CA ILE A 37 14.54 -2.25 -4.42
C ILE A 37 13.94 -1.41 -5.55
N ASP A 38 13.38 -2.11 -6.52
CA ASP A 38 12.73 -1.49 -7.66
C ASP A 38 11.49 -2.30 -8.07
N MET A 39 10.31 -1.69 -7.92
CA MET A 39 9.05 -2.29 -8.35
C MET A 39 8.88 -2.30 -9.88
N ALA A 40 9.48 -1.34 -10.59
CA ALA A 40 9.47 -1.30 -12.04
C ALA A 40 10.40 -2.36 -12.63
N GLY A 41 11.47 -2.70 -11.91
CA GLY A 41 12.45 -3.70 -12.30
C GLY A 41 11.99 -5.16 -12.22
N ARG A 42 12.79 -6.04 -12.82
CA ARG A 42 12.57 -7.50 -12.85
C ARG A 42 12.76 -8.19 -11.51
N GLN A 43 13.63 -7.64 -10.67
CA GLN A 43 13.89 -8.15 -9.33
C GLN A 43 12.64 -7.98 -8.46
N GLY A 44 12.02 -6.80 -8.53
CA GLY A 44 10.83 -6.49 -7.77
C GLY A 44 11.08 -6.25 -6.29
N VAL A 45 9.99 -5.96 -5.61
CA VAL A 45 9.91 -5.68 -4.19
C VAL A 45 9.11 -6.79 -3.51
N LYS A 46 9.58 -7.23 -2.34
CA LYS A 46 8.80 -8.03 -1.41
C LYS A 46 8.11 -7.11 -0.40
N VAL A 47 6.79 -7.22 -0.32
CA VAL A 47 5.99 -6.58 0.72
C VAL A 47 6.09 -7.46 1.97
N GLU A 48 6.69 -6.92 3.04
CA GLU A 48 6.96 -7.68 4.27
C GLU A 48 5.69 -7.91 5.10
N PRO A 49 5.64 -8.96 5.94
CA PRO A 49 4.48 -9.32 6.77
C PRO A 49 4.29 -8.37 7.97
N VAL A 50 4.17 -7.08 7.68
CA VAL A 50 3.95 -6.01 8.65
C VAL A 50 2.85 -5.11 8.11
N SER A 51 1.90 -4.70 8.95
CA SER A 51 0.70 -3.97 8.51
C SER A 51 0.97 -2.62 7.83
N ILE A 52 2.15 -2.03 8.03
CA ILE A 52 2.54 -0.75 7.42
C ILE A 52 3.18 -0.91 6.03
N SER A 53 3.47 -2.14 5.60
CA SER A 53 4.18 -2.41 4.34
C SER A 53 3.37 -1.91 3.14
N ARG A 54 4.01 -1.11 2.28
CA ARG A 54 3.40 -0.56 1.07
C ARG A 54 4.42 0.02 0.11
N VAL A 55 4.02 0.12 -1.16
CA VAL A 55 4.72 0.88 -2.20
C VAL A 55 3.78 1.96 -2.69
N VAL A 56 4.24 3.21 -2.72
CA VAL A 56 3.45 4.35 -3.21
C VAL A 56 4.11 4.91 -4.45
N VAL A 57 3.35 5.00 -5.52
CA VAL A 57 3.81 5.46 -6.83
C VAL A 57 3.00 6.69 -7.20
N GLY A 58 3.64 7.85 -7.22
CA GLY A 58 3.03 9.08 -7.74
C GLY A 58 3.02 9.08 -9.27
N ILE A 59 1.98 9.65 -9.85
CA ILE A 59 1.81 9.75 -11.32
C ILE A 59 2.00 11.20 -11.73
N GLU A 60 2.81 11.45 -12.75
CA GLU A 60 2.93 12.77 -13.35
C GLU A 60 1.85 12.97 -14.42
N GLY A 61 1.17 14.11 -14.35
CA GLY A 61 0.08 14.45 -15.27
C GLY A 61 -1.30 14.21 -14.66
N ARG A 62 -2.25 15.07 -15.02
CA ARG A 62 -3.66 14.84 -14.67
C ARG A 62 -4.10 13.62 -15.48
N GLY A 63 -4.59 12.56 -14.83
CA GLY A 63 -5.11 11.33 -15.46
C GLY A 63 -6.38 11.57 -16.31
N ILE A 64 -6.28 12.47 -17.29
CA ILE A 64 -7.34 12.93 -18.17
C ILE A 64 -6.70 13.31 -19.52
N GLU A 65 -6.10 12.35 -20.22
CA GLU A 65 -5.90 12.50 -21.66
C GLU A 65 -6.62 11.37 -22.43
N ASP A 66 -7.16 11.72 -23.58
CA ASP A 66 -7.84 10.84 -24.55
C ASP A 66 -7.00 9.63 -25.03
N LYS A 67 -5.73 9.53 -24.60
CA LYS A 67 -4.80 8.44 -24.91
C LYS A 67 -5.10 7.15 -24.11
N GLY A 68 -5.78 7.27 -22.98
CA GLY A 68 -6.08 6.15 -22.10
C GLY A 68 -4.99 5.85 -21.07
N ASP A 69 -5.40 5.29 -19.93
CA ASP A 69 -4.48 4.89 -18.86
C ASP A 69 -4.26 3.39 -18.92
N GLU A 70 -3.01 2.98 -18.97
CA GLU A 70 -2.59 1.59 -18.85
C GLU A 70 -1.69 1.46 -17.63
N MET A 71 -1.93 0.42 -16.84
CA MET A 71 -1.05 0.01 -15.75
C MET A 71 -0.90 -1.50 -15.78
N ARG A 72 0.34 -1.98 -15.81
CA ARG A 72 0.69 -3.39 -15.81
C ARG A 72 1.66 -3.68 -14.69
N PHE A 73 1.46 -4.77 -13.96
CA PHE A 73 2.42 -5.25 -12.97
C PHE A 73 2.29 -6.77 -12.80
N GLN A 74 3.25 -7.35 -12.11
CA GLN A 74 3.21 -8.77 -11.73
C GLN A 74 3.22 -8.94 -10.23
N PHE A 75 2.52 -9.97 -9.74
CA PHE A 75 2.52 -10.35 -8.34
C PHE A 75 2.78 -11.84 -8.15
N LYS A 76 3.32 -12.22 -6.99
CA LYS A 76 3.53 -13.60 -6.54
C LYS A 76 3.22 -13.70 -5.05
N THR A 77 2.33 -14.60 -4.64
CA THR A 77 2.00 -14.81 -3.22
C THR A 77 1.56 -16.24 -2.93
N ARG A 78 1.65 -16.63 -1.65
CA ARG A 78 0.98 -17.81 -1.07
C ARG A 78 -0.06 -17.44 -0.02
N ARG A 79 -0.31 -16.14 0.17
CA ARG A 79 -1.35 -15.65 1.08
C ARG A 79 -2.68 -15.58 0.33
N PRO A 80 -3.77 -16.09 0.91
CA PRO A 80 -5.07 -16.13 0.25
C PRO A 80 -5.80 -14.79 0.25
N SER A 81 -5.29 -13.77 0.97
CA SER A 81 -5.96 -12.49 1.14
C SER A 81 -4.94 -11.34 1.23
N GLY A 82 -5.34 -10.16 0.78
CA GLY A 82 -4.54 -8.93 0.91
C GLY A 82 -4.84 -7.90 -0.17
N MET A 83 -4.53 -6.63 0.11
CA MET A 83 -4.63 -5.52 -0.85
C MET A 83 -3.46 -5.57 -1.84
N LEU A 84 -3.73 -5.85 -3.12
CA LEU A 84 -2.71 -5.82 -4.17
C LEU A 84 -2.39 -4.38 -4.57
N PHE A 85 -3.43 -3.61 -4.95
CA PHE A 85 -3.30 -2.18 -5.20
C PHE A 85 -4.63 -1.44 -5.06
N TYR A 86 -4.54 -0.13 -4.83
CA TYR A 86 -5.61 0.81 -5.15
C TYR A 86 -5.03 2.08 -5.78
N ALA A 87 -5.85 2.77 -6.55
CA ALA A 87 -5.56 4.09 -7.09
C ALA A 87 -6.64 5.05 -6.61
N ARG A 88 -6.23 6.27 -6.30
CA ARG A 88 -7.11 7.34 -5.84
C ARG A 88 -6.63 8.69 -6.35
N ARG A 89 -7.45 9.70 -6.14
CA ARG A 89 -7.10 11.09 -6.39
C ARG A 89 -7.04 11.83 -5.07
N SER A 90 -5.90 12.43 -4.74
CA SER A 90 -5.73 13.22 -3.51
C SER A 90 -6.69 14.39 -3.35
N SER A 91 -7.26 14.89 -4.45
CA SER A 91 -8.23 15.97 -4.44
C SER A 91 -9.69 15.51 -4.38
N ASN A 92 -9.97 14.21 -4.45
CA ASN A 92 -11.33 13.67 -4.46
C ASN A 92 -11.36 12.24 -3.91
N ASP A 93 -11.81 12.08 -2.67
CA ASP A 93 -11.83 10.80 -1.95
C ASP A 93 -12.95 9.85 -2.43
N ASP A 94 -13.87 10.35 -3.29
CA ASP A 94 -15.00 9.58 -3.82
C ASP A 94 -14.66 8.79 -5.10
N GLU A 95 -13.41 8.84 -5.57
CA GLU A 95 -12.94 8.10 -6.74
C GLU A 95 -11.84 7.10 -6.39
N MET A 96 -12.11 5.81 -6.65
CA MET A 96 -11.18 4.74 -6.33
C MET A 96 -11.31 3.57 -7.30
N ILE A 97 -10.18 3.01 -7.69
CA ILE A 97 -10.11 1.64 -8.20
C ILE A 97 -9.25 0.82 -7.27
N ALA A 98 -9.61 -0.44 -7.05
CA ALA A 98 -8.87 -1.32 -6.18
C ALA A 98 -8.90 -2.76 -6.67
N LEU A 99 -7.80 -3.49 -6.45
CA LEU A 99 -7.71 -4.92 -6.64
C LEU A 99 -7.25 -5.55 -5.33
N ARG A 100 -8.06 -6.45 -4.80
CA ARG A 100 -7.74 -7.20 -3.58
C ARG A 100 -7.88 -8.69 -3.82
N MET A 101 -7.18 -9.47 -3.02
CA MET A 101 -7.34 -10.91 -2.94
C MET A 101 -8.19 -11.28 -1.73
N GLU A 102 -9.08 -12.26 -1.90
CA GLU A 102 -9.83 -12.90 -0.83
C GLU A 102 -10.05 -14.37 -1.18
N ASN A 103 -9.68 -15.27 -0.26
CA ASN A 103 -9.75 -16.71 -0.43
C ASN A 103 -9.09 -17.21 -1.74
N GLY A 104 -7.95 -16.62 -2.10
CA GLY A 104 -7.19 -16.94 -3.32
C GLY A 104 -7.78 -16.39 -4.63
N HIS A 105 -8.88 -15.62 -4.56
CA HIS A 105 -9.55 -15.04 -5.72
C HIS A 105 -9.39 -13.52 -5.74
N LEU A 106 -9.37 -12.95 -6.94
CA LEU A 106 -9.22 -11.52 -7.14
C LEU A 106 -10.58 -10.82 -7.24
N PHE A 107 -10.70 -9.71 -6.51
CA PHE A 107 -11.87 -8.84 -6.48
C PHE A 107 -11.45 -7.45 -6.92
N TYR A 108 -12.08 -6.98 -7.99
CA TYR A 108 -11.90 -5.65 -8.52
C TYR A 108 -13.03 -4.74 -8.04
N THR A 109 -12.70 -3.55 -7.56
CA THR A 109 -13.67 -2.53 -7.16
C THR A 109 -13.41 -1.26 -7.94
N ILE A 110 -14.49 -0.63 -8.39
CA ILE A 110 -14.49 0.69 -9.01
C ILE A 110 -15.56 1.56 -8.36
N ILE A 111 -15.17 2.76 -7.98
CA ILE A 111 -16.00 3.83 -7.44
C ILE A 111 -15.63 5.07 -8.24
N CYS A 112 -16.56 5.53 -9.06
CA CYS A 112 -16.51 6.80 -9.78
C CYS A 112 -17.91 7.45 -9.68
N PRO A 113 -18.07 8.76 -9.93
CA PRO A 113 -19.34 9.48 -9.70
C PRO A 113 -20.56 8.89 -10.40
N TYR A 114 -20.36 8.19 -11.52
CA TYR A 114 -21.43 7.57 -12.31
C TYR A 114 -21.26 6.04 -12.47
N ALA A 115 -20.33 5.42 -11.73
CA ALA A 115 -20.05 3.99 -11.82
C ALA A 115 -19.55 3.45 -10.47
N HIS A 116 -20.37 2.65 -9.81
CA HIS A 116 -20.00 1.94 -8.59
C HIS A 116 -20.21 0.44 -8.80
N ALA A 117 -19.13 -0.33 -8.77
CA ALA A 117 -19.21 -1.78 -8.91
C ALA A 117 -18.13 -2.50 -8.10
N ARG A 118 -18.51 -3.64 -7.52
CA ARG A 118 -17.60 -4.61 -6.92
C ARG A 118 -17.74 -5.91 -7.69
N LEU A 119 -16.68 -6.32 -8.36
CA LEU A 119 -16.68 -7.40 -9.33
C LEU A 119 -15.67 -8.47 -8.93
N ARG A 120 -16.14 -9.69 -8.66
CA ARG A 120 -15.27 -10.86 -8.51
C ARG A 120 -14.82 -11.32 -9.89
N LEU A 121 -13.51 -11.38 -10.13
CA LEU A 121 -13.00 -11.90 -11.39
C LEU A 121 -13.38 -13.39 -11.54
N PRO A 122 -14.02 -13.80 -12.66
CA PRO A 122 -14.55 -15.15 -12.84
C PRO A 122 -13.45 -16.15 -13.23
N ILE A 123 -12.43 -16.25 -12.38
CA ILE A 123 -11.30 -17.16 -12.55
C ILE A 123 -11.58 -18.37 -11.67
N MET A 124 -11.48 -19.57 -12.25
CA MET A 124 -11.68 -20.82 -11.50
C MET A 124 -10.45 -21.22 -10.70
N THR A 125 -9.27 -20.81 -11.14
CA THR A 125 -7.99 -21.08 -10.47
C THR A 125 -7.71 -20.03 -9.40
N ARG A 126 -7.13 -20.48 -8.29
CA ARG A 126 -6.64 -19.59 -7.25
C ARG A 126 -5.33 -18.94 -7.66
N MET A 127 -5.09 -17.72 -7.20
CA MET A 127 -3.91 -16.90 -7.55
C MET A 127 -2.91 -16.77 -6.40
N ASP A 128 -3.06 -17.59 -5.35
CA ASP A 128 -2.15 -17.72 -4.21
C ASP A 128 -1.27 -18.98 -4.32
N ASP A 129 -0.90 -19.36 -5.54
CA ASP A 129 -0.19 -20.60 -5.86
C ASP A 129 1.35 -20.49 -5.76
N GLY A 130 1.87 -19.30 -5.48
CA GLY A 130 3.30 -19.02 -5.42
C GLY A 130 3.98 -18.80 -6.79
N HIS A 131 3.22 -18.69 -7.87
CA HIS A 131 3.72 -18.32 -9.20
C HIS A 131 3.50 -16.84 -9.49
N TRP A 132 4.16 -16.36 -10.55
CA TRP A 132 3.99 -14.99 -11.03
C TRP A 132 2.73 -14.89 -11.90
N HIS A 133 1.81 -14.03 -11.48
CA HIS A 133 0.66 -13.62 -12.26
C HIS A 133 0.84 -12.20 -12.78
N THR A 134 0.31 -11.91 -13.97
CA THR A 134 0.36 -10.59 -14.60
C THR A 134 -1.02 -9.95 -14.58
N VAL A 135 -1.12 -8.75 -14.01
CA VAL A 135 -2.32 -7.92 -14.02
C VAL A 135 -2.10 -6.75 -14.97
N GLN A 136 -3.08 -6.44 -15.80
CA GLN A 136 -3.12 -5.21 -16.57
C GLN A 136 -4.46 -4.54 -16.42
N PHE A 137 -4.45 -3.25 -16.14
CA PHE A 137 -5.60 -2.38 -16.16
C PHE A 137 -5.50 -1.49 -17.38
N HIS A 138 -6.60 -1.39 -18.12
CA HIS A 138 -6.71 -0.55 -19.29
C HIS A 138 -7.95 0.31 -19.16
N ARG A 139 -7.79 1.61 -19.39
CA ARG A 139 -8.89 2.57 -19.53
C ARG A 139 -8.72 3.33 -20.83
N LYS A 140 -9.73 3.33 -21.68
CA LYS A 140 -9.82 4.18 -22.87
C LYS A 140 -11.09 5.00 -22.79
N ARG A 141 -10.96 6.32 -22.61
CA ARG A 141 -12.09 7.23 -22.33
C ARG A 141 -12.92 6.71 -21.15
N PHE A 142 -14.18 6.39 -21.39
CA PHE A 142 -15.12 5.89 -20.39
C PHE A 142 -15.22 4.37 -20.33
N GLN A 143 -14.32 3.63 -20.99
CA GLN A 143 -14.37 2.17 -21.04
C GLN A 143 -13.11 1.56 -20.43
N GLY A 144 -13.31 0.71 -19.42
CA GLY A 144 -12.26 -0.08 -18.79
C GLY A 144 -12.28 -1.53 -19.25
N PHE A 145 -11.13 -2.20 -19.13
CA PHE A 145 -11.03 -3.65 -19.08
C PHE A 145 -9.83 -4.08 -18.23
N ILE A 146 -9.88 -5.32 -17.74
CA ILE A 146 -8.81 -5.90 -16.92
C ILE A 146 -8.31 -7.14 -17.62
N GLU A 147 -7.00 -7.28 -17.72
CA GLU A 147 -6.36 -8.51 -18.17
C GLU A 147 -5.64 -9.18 -17.01
N LEU A 148 -5.80 -10.50 -16.91
CA LEU A 148 -5.07 -11.33 -15.97
C LEU A 148 -4.50 -12.53 -16.73
N ASP A 149 -3.19 -12.70 -16.69
CA ASP A 149 -2.46 -13.76 -17.39
C ASP A 149 -2.89 -13.91 -18.87
N LYS A 150 -2.96 -12.78 -19.58
CA LYS A 150 -3.37 -12.69 -21.00
C LYS A 150 -4.84 -13.01 -21.28
N LYS A 151 -5.67 -13.16 -20.25
CA LYS A 151 -7.13 -13.31 -20.37
C LYS A 151 -7.82 -12.02 -19.97
N THR A 152 -8.65 -11.51 -20.87
CA THR A 152 -9.40 -10.28 -20.62
C THR A 152 -10.72 -10.58 -19.90
N TYR A 153 -10.99 -9.82 -18.85
CA TYR A 153 -12.20 -9.85 -18.04
C TYR A 153 -12.83 -8.45 -18.02
N PHE A 154 -14.15 -8.40 -17.80
CA PHE A 154 -14.94 -7.16 -17.76
C PHE A 154 -14.60 -6.24 -18.94
N ARG A 155 -14.88 -6.67 -20.17
CA ARG A 155 -14.65 -5.80 -21.33
C ARG A 155 -15.66 -4.65 -21.34
N HIS A 156 -15.19 -3.43 -21.59
CA HIS A 156 -16.01 -2.24 -21.82
C HIS A 156 -16.93 -1.82 -20.66
N TYR A 157 -16.54 -2.02 -19.40
CA TYR A 157 -17.31 -1.47 -18.28
C TYR A 157 -17.13 0.06 -18.18
N PRO A 158 -18.14 0.80 -17.72
CA PRO A 158 -18.06 2.25 -17.60
C PRO A 158 -17.04 2.66 -16.52
N VAL A 159 -16.10 3.52 -16.90
CA VAL A 159 -15.11 4.14 -16.00
C VAL A 159 -15.16 5.65 -16.21
N ASN A 160 -15.91 6.35 -15.36
CA ASN A 160 -16.02 7.81 -15.42
C ASN A 160 -15.30 8.48 -14.23
N CYS A 161 -14.12 7.98 -13.87
CA CYS A 161 -13.26 8.63 -12.89
C CYS A 161 -12.50 9.77 -13.59
N GLY A 162 -12.35 10.90 -12.89
CA GLY A 162 -11.56 12.06 -13.31
C GLY A 162 -10.05 11.82 -13.30
N GLY A 163 -9.59 10.59 -13.07
CA GLY A 163 -8.19 10.19 -13.08
C GLY A 163 -7.57 10.10 -11.69
N PHE A 164 -6.47 9.36 -11.58
CA PHE A 164 -5.75 9.10 -10.35
C PHE A 164 -4.39 9.80 -10.37
N ASP A 165 -3.90 10.22 -9.21
CA ASP A 165 -2.57 10.84 -9.05
C ASP A 165 -1.57 9.93 -8.34
N SER A 166 -2.06 8.80 -7.82
CA SER A 166 -1.25 7.85 -7.07
C SER A 166 -1.78 6.43 -7.19
N PHE A 167 -0.84 5.49 -7.25
CA PHE A 167 -1.08 4.07 -7.02
C PHE A 167 -0.42 3.65 -5.71
N VAL A 168 -1.15 2.92 -4.87
CA VAL A 168 -0.62 2.32 -3.65
C VAL A 168 -0.73 0.81 -3.78
N PHE A 169 0.38 0.12 -3.61
CA PHE A 169 0.48 -1.32 -3.71
C PHE A 169 0.85 -1.96 -2.37
N GLY A 170 0.42 -3.20 -2.18
CA GLY A 170 0.88 -4.03 -1.08
C GLY A 170 0.22 -3.76 0.27
N GLY A 171 -0.47 -2.64 0.45
CA GLY A 171 -1.05 -2.24 1.72
C GLY A 171 -1.94 -1.02 1.58
N ILE A 172 -2.25 -0.40 2.72
CA ILE A 172 -3.11 0.78 2.79
C ILE A 172 -2.31 1.92 3.44
N ALA A 173 -2.28 3.08 2.81
CA ALA A 173 -1.70 4.26 3.44
C ALA A 173 -2.58 4.68 4.63
N PRO A 174 -2.01 5.02 5.81
CA PRO A 174 -2.77 5.35 7.00
C PRO A 174 -3.85 6.42 6.77
N GLU A 175 -3.54 7.43 5.96
CA GLU A 175 -4.43 8.51 5.54
C GLU A 175 -5.66 8.01 4.76
N ASP A 176 -5.58 6.87 4.08
CA ASP A 176 -6.62 6.34 3.20
C ASP A 176 -7.47 5.25 3.85
N ASN A 177 -7.16 4.86 5.09
CA ASN A 177 -7.72 3.68 5.73
C ASN A 177 -9.26 3.71 5.78
N ASN A 178 -9.84 4.85 6.13
CA ASN A 178 -11.29 5.01 6.21
C ASN A 178 -11.96 4.88 4.83
N ASP A 179 -11.39 5.49 3.80
CA ASP A 179 -11.97 5.51 2.46
C ASP A 179 -11.83 4.16 1.77
N VAL A 180 -10.66 3.52 1.90
CA VAL A 180 -10.44 2.14 1.42
C VAL A 180 -11.38 1.17 2.15
N THR A 181 -11.51 1.28 3.48
CA THR A 181 -12.41 0.41 4.25
C THR A 181 -13.88 0.59 3.84
N ARG A 182 -14.31 1.82 3.58
CA ARG A 182 -15.66 2.11 3.05
C ARG A 182 -15.85 1.52 1.65
N ALA A 183 -14.84 1.64 0.81
CA ALA A 183 -14.86 1.23 -0.59
C ALA A 183 -14.85 -0.30 -0.77
N VAL A 184 -13.98 -1.01 -0.07
CA VAL A 184 -13.72 -2.45 -0.32
C VAL A 184 -13.91 -3.34 0.90
N GLY A 185 -14.23 -2.77 2.06
CA GLY A 185 -14.28 -3.46 3.35
C GLY A 185 -12.90 -3.55 4.02
N LYS A 186 -12.87 -4.10 5.24
CA LYS A 186 -11.61 -4.36 5.94
C LYS A 186 -10.78 -5.38 5.16
N VAL A 187 -9.55 -5.02 4.85
CA VAL A 187 -8.61 -5.87 4.10
C VAL A 187 -7.22 -5.69 4.68
N ASP A 188 -6.48 -6.78 4.80
CA ASP A 188 -5.12 -6.76 5.29
C ASP A 188 -4.13 -6.31 4.19
N HIS A 189 -2.90 -5.98 4.60
CA HIS A 189 -1.79 -5.82 3.68
C HIS A 189 -1.55 -7.12 2.89
N PHE A 190 -1.05 -6.97 1.67
CA PHE A 190 -0.56 -8.09 0.88
C PHE A 190 0.84 -8.48 1.34
N GLU A 191 1.08 -9.78 1.43
CA GLU A 191 2.41 -10.35 1.65
C GLU A 191 2.79 -11.14 0.42
N GLY A 192 3.92 -10.79 -0.19
CA GLY A 192 4.35 -11.39 -1.45
C GLY A 192 5.27 -10.46 -2.21
N CYS A 193 5.48 -10.77 -3.48
CA CYS A 193 6.32 -9.95 -4.35
C CYS A 193 5.52 -9.21 -5.41
N LEU A 194 6.02 -8.04 -5.79
CA LEU A 194 5.52 -7.16 -6.85
C LEU A 194 6.68 -6.77 -7.76
N ARG A 195 6.49 -6.77 -9.08
CA ARG A 195 7.55 -6.40 -10.04
C ARG A 195 7.02 -5.95 -11.40
N ASN A 196 7.92 -5.53 -12.28
CA ASN A 196 7.63 -5.18 -13.67
C ASN A 196 6.44 -4.21 -13.78
N LEU A 197 6.41 -3.21 -12.91
CA LEU A 197 5.43 -2.14 -12.97
C LEU A 197 5.71 -1.25 -14.19
N GLU A 198 4.70 -1.12 -15.04
CA GLU A 198 4.70 -0.33 -16.26
C GLU A 198 3.41 0.50 -16.30
N THR A 199 3.49 1.76 -16.73
CA THR A 199 2.31 2.61 -16.98
C THR A 199 2.43 3.38 -18.28
N SER A 200 1.30 3.76 -18.87
CA SER A 200 1.26 4.66 -20.04
C SER A 200 1.64 6.09 -19.71
N VAL A 201 1.50 6.50 -18.44
CA VAL A 201 1.88 7.81 -17.91
C VAL A 201 3.19 7.70 -17.12
N PRO A 202 4.14 8.63 -17.29
CA PRO A 202 5.36 8.63 -16.49
C PRO A 202 5.03 8.68 -14.99
N PHE A 203 5.70 7.83 -14.21
CA PHE A 203 5.69 7.99 -12.77
C PHE A 203 6.48 9.24 -12.39
N SER A 204 6.12 9.85 -11.28
CA SER A 204 7.02 10.78 -10.60
C SER A 204 8.35 10.08 -10.36
N ASN A 205 9.46 10.83 -10.44
CA ASN A 205 10.82 10.32 -10.22
C ASN A 205 11.05 9.62 -8.85
N HIS A 206 10.02 9.48 -8.00
CA HIS A 206 10.09 8.83 -6.71
C HIS A 206 8.95 7.81 -6.50
N ILE A 207 9.31 6.53 -6.53
CA ILE A 207 8.55 5.46 -5.88
C ILE A 207 8.95 5.45 -4.40
N SER A 208 7.96 5.51 -3.50
CA SER A 208 8.18 5.45 -2.06
C SER A 208 7.94 4.03 -1.53
N TYR A 209 8.86 3.57 -0.70
CA TYR A 209 8.91 2.21 -0.18
C TYR A 209 8.82 2.23 1.34
N THR A 210 7.87 1.50 1.93
CA THR A 210 7.71 1.37 3.39
C THR A 210 7.67 -0.11 3.78
N ALA A 211 8.57 -0.54 4.67
CA ALA A 211 8.67 -1.92 5.15
C ALA A 211 8.65 -2.96 4.02
N VAL A 212 9.53 -2.78 3.04
CA VAL A 212 9.72 -3.72 1.92
C VAL A 212 11.17 -4.18 1.87
N SER A 213 11.40 -5.26 1.14
CA SER A 213 12.75 -5.75 0.82
C SER A 213 12.86 -6.15 -0.66
N VAL A 214 14.03 -6.62 -1.07
CA VAL A 214 14.23 -7.18 -2.42
C VAL A 214 13.47 -8.50 -2.53
N CYS A 215 12.66 -8.68 -3.57
CA CYS A 215 12.01 -9.97 -3.82
C CYS A 215 13.05 -10.99 -4.30
N LYS A 216 13.30 -12.05 -3.51
CA LYS A 216 14.19 -13.16 -3.90
C LYS A 216 13.41 -14.35 -4.46
#